data_AF-H5WVL7-F1
#
_entry.id   AF-H5WVL7-F1
#
_cell.length_a   1.000
_cell.length_b   1.000
_cell.length_c   1.000
_cell.angle_alpha   90.00
_cell.angle_beta   90.00
_cell.angle_gamma   90.00
#
_symmetry.space_group_name_H-M   'P 1'
#
loop_
_entity.id
_entity.type
_entity.pdbx_description
1 polymer ?
#
loop_
_entity_poly.entity_id
_entity_poly.type
_entity_poly.pdbx_seq_one_letter_code
_entity_poly.pdbx_strand_id
1 'polypeptide(L)'
;MNVELELLFVRLRWPVASARWWVMQELADLLVKPDLGDQVLARLTHELRECRLEAEATEVLSILWMAFHKGWVPPKDLGDAVLRPSMLTLAKGDGLNQLLREHVEPAIQKSRKVEEESGDKDWKIPELLKTAARVSWRDATCLMPVDEFQWIAASSEANARASTVLLKLHSIGPLLLFCANFSLVRKLERRPPEDRDRLLSRPIILLPLAADDPDWTAYLNAARSVEPDVLKFDPVVDGKKIHDYTFGIKRKVVDLIETAVRMARSRSAEATVGVDELLAAYRSAAYAMHRTDVEALLRQGITGTSEREDLVCPFTSTATDASNVKAVSAAVERFEKHTEEAILADAMLPSEAAAHRKITSETAPKTQAGKVLRFKNRKVTKEDLLAGAAALDAVE
;
A
#
# COMPACT_ATOMS: atom_id res chain seq x y z
N MET A 1 -8.28 19.86 -36.06
CA MET A 1 -8.24 18.41 -35.86
C MET A 1 -6.97 17.91 -36.55
N ASN A 2 -6.00 17.39 -35.80
CA ASN A 2 -4.70 17.00 -36.34
C ASN A 2 -4.86 15.67 -37.11
N VAL A 3 -4.73 15.70 -38.44
CA VAL A 3 -4.92 14.54 -39.33
C VAL A 3 -3.96 13.41 -38.99
N GLU A 4 -2.75 13.73 -38.52
CA GLU A 4 -1.75 12.76 -38.12
C GLU A 4 -2.17 12.00 -36.86
N LEU A 5 -2.81 12.69 -35.91
CA LEU A 5 -3.31 12.08 -34.67
C LEU A 5 -4.45 11.10 -34.98
N GLU A 6 -5.41 11.48 -35.82
CA GLU A 6 -6.49 10.58 -36.24
C GLU A 6 -5.96 9.33 -36.96
N LEU A 7 -4.92 9.49 -37.78
CA LEU A 7 -4.28 8.36 -38.44
C LEU A 7 -3.66 7.37 -37.45
N LEU A 8 -3.08 7.86 -36.34
CA LEU A 8 -2.59 7.01 -35.26
C LEU A 8 -3.73 6.22 -34.61
N PHE A 9 -4.85 6.87 -34.27
CA PHE A 9 -6.00 6.17 -33.68
C PHE A 9 -6.65 5.15 -34.62
N VAL A 10 -6.68 5.43 -35.93
CA VAL A 10 -7.12 4.43 -36.92
C VAL A 10 -6.17 3.23 -36.94
N ARG A 11 -4.86 3.46 -36.88
CA ARG A 11 -3.86 2.37 -36.85
C ARG A 11 -3.86 1.58 -35.55
N LEU A 12 -4.27 2.19 -34.43
CA LEU A 12 -4.45 1.48 -33.16
C LEU A 12 -5.50 0.36 -33.29
N ARG A 13 -6.47 0.51 -34.20
CA ARG A 13 -7.52 -0.50 -34.46
C ARG A 13 -7.14 -1.53 -35.52
N TRP A 14 -5.92 -1.50 -36.06
CA TRP A 14 -5.50 -2.47 -37.08
C TRP A 14 -5.20 -3.84 -36.46
N PRO A 15 -5.50 -4.95 -37.15
CA PRO A 15 -5.26 -6.31 -36.65
C PRO A 15 -3.78 -6.74 -36.73
N VAL A 16 -2.85 -5.78 -36.68
CA VAL A 16 -1.40 -6.01 -36.82
C VAL A 16 -0.72 -5.59 -35.52
N ALA A 17 -0.28 -6.57 -34.72
CA ALA A 17 0.27 -6.35 -33.38
C ALA A 17 1.47 -5.39 -33.38
N SER A 18 2.40 -5.51 -34.33
CA SER A 18 3.56 -4.61 -34.44
C SER A 18 3.17 -3.17 -34.74
N ALA A 19 2.15 -2.95 -35.59
CA ALA A 19 1.64 -1.62 -35.90
C ALA A 19 0.97 -0.99 -34.68
N ARG A 20 0.15 -1.76 -33.94
CA ARG A 20 -0.49 -1.29 -32.71
C ARG A 20 0.53 -0.93 -31.64
N TRP A 21 1.51 -1.81 -31.41
CA TRP A 21 2.60 -1.56 -30.47
C TRP A 21 3.36 -0.26 -30.78
N TRP A 22 3.74 -0.06 -32.05
CA TRP A 22 4.41 1.16 -32.48
C TRP A 22 3.54 2.41 -32.25
N VAL A 23 2.25 2.35 -32.61
CA VAL A 23 1.30 3.45 -32.36
C VAL A 23 1.17 3.76 -30.88
N MET A 24 1.11 2.74 -30.02
CA MET A 24 1.01 2.92 -28.57
C MET A 24 2.23 3.68 -28.02
N GLN A 25 3.43 3.36 -28.50
CA GLN A 25 4.66 4.07 -28.12
C GLN A 25 4.63 5.53 -28.57
N GLU A 26 4.24 5.80 -29.83
CA GLU A 26 4.12 7.15 -30.38
C GLU A 26 3.08 7.99 -29.63
N LEU A 27 1.90 7.43 -29.37
CA LEU A 27 0.86 8.13 -28.60
C LEU A 27 1.33 8.44 -27.18
N ALA A 28 2.09 7.54 -26.56
CA ALA A 28 2.70 7.80 -25.25
C ALA A 28 3.74 8.93 -25.30
N ASP A 29 4.54 9.00 -26.36
CA ASP A 29 5.49 10.11 -26.57
C ASP A 29 4.80 11.45 -26.83
N LEU A 30 3.69 11.44 -27.57
CA LEU A 30 2.88 12.63 -27.82
C LEU A 30 2.18 13.13 -26.56
N LEU A 31 1.81 12.24 -25.63
CA LEU A 31 1.17 12.60 -24.37
C LEU A 31 2.07 13.43 -23.45
N VAL A 32 3.39 13.22 -23.52
CA VAL A 32 4.39 13.95 -22.72
C VAL A 32 4.65 15.35 -23.31
N LYS A 33 4.37 15.57 -24.60
CA LYS A 33 4.63 16.85 -25.27
C LYS A 33 3.59 17.90 -24.86
N PRO A 34 4.00 19.11 -24.43
CA PRO A 34 3.08 20.14 -23.94
C PRO A 34 2.09 20.64 -25.00
N ASP A 35 2.47 20.61 -26.28
CA ASP A 35 1.65 21.18 -27.36
C ASP A 35 0.48 20.28 -27.79
N LEU A 36 0.62 18.96 -27.59
CA LEU A 36 -0.33 17.94 -28.08
C LEU A 36 -0.91 17.06 -26.97
N GLY A 37 -0.34 17.08 -25.76
CA GLY A 37 -0.71 16.19 -24.66
C GLY A 37 -2.20 16.25 -24.32
N ASP A 38 -2.79 17.45 -24.22
CA ASP A 38 -4.22 17.61 -23.90
C ASP A 38 -5.14 17.05 -24.98
N GLN A 39 -4.78 17.21 -26.26
CA GLN A 39 -5.56 16.69 -27.38
C GLN A 39 -5.50 15.16 -27.44
N VAL A 40 -4.32 14.59 -27.22
CA VAL A 40 -4.11 13.14 -27.17
C VAL A 40 -4.87 12.56 -25.98
N LEU A 41 -4.78 13.17 -24.80
CA LEU A 41 -5.47 12.75 -23.59
C LEU A 41 -7.00 12.78 -23.77
N ALA A 42 -7.56 13.87 -24.31
CA ALA A 42 -8.98 13.96 -24.57
C ALA A 42 -9.46 12.84 -25.50
N ARG A 43 -8.68 12.52 -26.53
CA ARG A 43 -9.00 11.44 -27.47
C ARG A 43 -8.87 10.06 -26.85
N LEU A 44 -7.79 9.77 -26.10
CA LEU A 44 -7.62 8.52 -25.36
C LEU A 44 -8.76 8.33 -24.34
N THR A 45 -9.17 9.40 -23.66
CA THR A 45 -10.27 9.37 -22.69
C THR A 45 -11.61 9.07 -23.37
N HIS A 46 -11.84 9.61 -24.56
CA HIS A 46 -13.00 9.26 -25.38
C HIS A 46 -12.95 7.80 -25.83
N GLU A 47 -11.81 7.30 -26.30
CA GLU A 47 -11.65 5.88 -26.67
C GLU A 47 -11.88 4.96 -25.47
N LEU A 48 -11.37 5.29 -24.27
CA LEU A 48 -11.63 4.53 -23.04
C LEU A 48 -13.12 4.37 -22.74
N ARG A 49 -13.92 5.43 -22.96
CA ARG A 49 -15.38 5.41 -22.75
C ARG A 49 -16.12 4.60 -23.81
N GLU A 50 -15.57 4.53 -25.02
CA GLU A 50 -16.15 3.78 -26.14
C GLU A 50 -15.69 2.32 -26.21
N CYS A 51 -14.64 1.95 -25.45
CA CYS A 51 -14.16 0.57 -25.36
C CYS A 51 -15.29 -0.37 -24.95
N ARG A 52 -15.51 -1.42 -25.76
CA ARG A 52 -16.53 -2.43 -25.48
C ARG A 52 -15.92 -3.69 -24.89
N LEU A 53 -14.63 -3.91 -25.17
CA LEU A 53 -13.87 -5.06 -24.70
C LEU A 53 -12.83 -4.61 -23.68
N GLU A 54 -12.54 -5.46 -22.70
CA GLU A 54 -11.48 -5.17 -21.71
C GLU A 54 -10.09 -5.11 -22.36
N ALA A 55 -9.87 -5.90 -23.41
CA ALA A 55 -8.63 -5.85 -24.19
C ALA A 55 -8.40 -4.46 -24.82
N GLU A 56 -9.45 -3.83 -25.35
CA GLU A 56 -9.39 -2.47 -25.92
C GLU A 56 -9.04 -1.45 -24.83
N ALA A 57 -9.71 -1.54 -23.67
CA ALA A 57 -9.42 -0.67 -22.54
C ALA A 57 -7.98 -0.87 -22.02
N THR A 58 -7.50 -2.11 -21.97
CA THR A 58 -6.13 -2.45 -21.55
C THR A 58 -5.09 -1.87 -22.50
N GLU A 59 -5.34 -1.91 -23.81
CA GLU A 59 -4.46 -1.29 -24.80
C GLU A 59 -4.37 0.23 -24.58
N VAL A 60 -5.51 0.91 -24.42
CA VAL A 60 -5.50 2.36 -24.17
C VAL A 60 -4.84 2.71 -22.83
N LEU A 61 -5.10 1.95 -21.76
CA LEU A 61 -4.44 2.13 -20.47
C LEU A 61 -2.92 1.86 -20.53
N SER A 62 -2.47 0.94 -21.38
CA SER A 62 -1.05 0.67 -21.57
C SER A 62 -0.32 1.87 -22.17
N ILE A 63 -0.97 2.65 -23.05
CA ILE A 63 -0.40 3.90 -23.58
C ILE A 63 -0.17 4.91 -22.44
N LEU A 64 -1.17 5.08 -21.58
CA LEU A 64 -1.11 5.99 -20.44
C LEU A 64 -0.04 5.56 -19.43
N TRP A 65 0.09 4.25 -19.20
CA TRP A 65 1.15 3.67 -18.37
C TRP A 65 2.54 3.88 -18.95
N MET A 66 2.72 3.71 -20.26
CA MET A 66 4.00 4.01 -20.93
C MET A 66 4.36 5.48 -20.80
N ALA A 67 3.38 6.38 -20.95
CA ALA A 67 3.60 7.82 -20.79
C ALA A 67 3.94 8.19 -19.34
N PHE A 68 3.31 7.53 -18.36
CA PHE A 68 3.63 7.71 -16.94
C PHE A 68 5.10 7.42 -16.64
N HIS A 69 5.65 6.34 -17.20
CA HIS A 69 7.08 6.02 -17.08
C HIS A 69 8.00 7.03 -17.76
N LYS A 70 7.47 7.85 -18.68
CA LYS A 70 8.18 8.94 -19.34
C LYS A 70 7.98 10.29 -18.64
N GLY A 71 7.37 10.31 -17.45
CA GLY A 71 7.19 11.52 -16.63
C GLY A 71 5.85 12.23 -16.82
N TRP A 72 4.91 11.65 -17.56
CA TRP A 72 3.55 12.18 -17.62
C TRP A 72 2.80 11.89 -16.31
N VAL A 73 1.99 12.86 -15.85
CA VAL A 73 1.22 12.73 -14.61
C VAL A 73 -0.26 12.52 -14.94
N PRO A 74 -0.88 11.42 -14.49
CA PRO A 74 -2.28 11.15 -14.80
C PRO A 74 -3.23 12.12 -14.09
N PRO A 75 -4.28 12.59 -14.77
CA PRO A 75 -5.40 13.30 -14.15
C PRO A 75 -6.10 12.44 -13.08
N LYS A 76 -6.61 13.07 -12.03
CA LYS A 76 -7.29 12.37 -10.92
C LYS A 76 -8.60 11.70 -11.34
N ASP A 77 -9.25 12.23 -12.37
CA ASP A 77 -10.54 11.80 -12.92
C ASP A 77 -10.41 10.74 -14.03
N LEU A 78 -9.18 10.37 -14.42
CA LEU A 78 -8.95 9.36 -15.46
C LEU A 78 -9.61 8.02 -15.14
N GLY A 79 -9.69 7.65 -13.86
CA GLY A 79 -10.31 6.42 -13.39
C GLY A 79 -11.83 6.35 -13.62
N ASP A 80 -12.49 7.47 -13.87
CA ASP A 80 -13.93 7.54 -14.16
C ASP A 80 -14.25 7.25 -15.63
N ALA A 81 -13.26 7.40 -16.51
CA ALA A 81 -13.41 7.11 -17.93
C ALA A 81 -13.28 5.61 -18.25
N VAL A 82 -12.74 4.82 -17.32
CA VAL A 82 -12.55 3.38 -17.49
C VAL A 82 -13.86 2.66 -17.16
N LEU A 83 -14.47 2.03 -18.16
CA LEU A 83 -15.53 1.05 -17.92
C LEU A 83 -14.93 -0.15 -17.18
N ARG A 84 -15.57 -0.58 -16.08
CA ARG A 84 -15.04 -1.62 -15.16
C ARG A 84 -15.89 -2.90 -15.18
N PRO A 85 -16.09 -3.57 -16.33
CA PRO A 85 -16.93 -4.76 -16.37
C PRO A 85 -16.34 -5.95 -15.58
N SER A 86 -15.01 -6.06 -15.48
CA SER A 86 -14.34 -7.15 -14.74
C SER A 86 -14.32 -7.02 -13.22
N MET A 87 -14.51 -5.81 -12.68
CA MET A 87 -14.34 -5.59 -11.24
C MET A 87 -15.60 -6.02 -10.49
N LEU A 88 -15.47 -7.12 -9.75
CA LEU A 88 -16.52 -7.62 -8.88
C LEU A 88 -16.28 -7.08 -7.47
N THR A 89 -17.18 -6.21 -7.01
CA THR A 89 -17.17 -5.67 -5.65
C THR A 89 -18.28 -6.28 -4.80
N LEU A 90 -17.90 -6.77 -3.62
CA LEU A 90 -18.81 -7.32 -2.62
C LEU A 90 -19.54 -6.25 -1.79
N ALA A 91 -19.26 -4.95 -2.02
CA ALA A 91 -19.83 -3.86 -1.23
C ALA A 91 -21.37 -3.78 -1.32
N LYS A 92 -21.98 -4.38 -2.35
CA LYS A 92 -23.44 -4.36 -2.54
C LYS A 92 -24.13 -5.60 -1.97
N GLY A 93 -23.39 -6.69 -1.68
CA GLY A 93 -23.86 -7.82 -0.88
C GLY A 93 -23.04 -9.10 -1.08
N ASP A 94 -23.41 -10.16 -0.35
CA ASP A 94 -22.55 -11.32 -0.04
C ASP A 94 -22.83 -12.57 -0.89
N GLY A 95 -23.81 -12.51 -1.78
CA GLY A 95 -24.24 -13.61 -2.65
C GLY A 95 -23.59 -13.61 -4.03
N LEU A 96 -23.28 -14.80 -4.55
CA LEU A 96 -22.80 -14.99 -5.93
C LEU A 96 -23.80 -14.44 -6.97
N ASN A 97 -25.11 -14.50 -6.68
CA ASN A 97 -26.15 -13.89 -7.50
C ASN A 97 -25.91 -12.39 -7.64
N GLN A 98 -25.67 -11.70 -6.54
CA GLN A 98 -25.49 -10.25 -6.53
C GLN A 98 -24.18 -9.81 -7.16
N LEU A 99 -23.10 -10.57 -6.92
CA LEU A 99 -21.81 -10.37 -7.55
C LEU A 99 -21.88 -10.44 -9.08
N LEU A 100 -22.46 -11.53 -9.60
CA LEU A 100 -22.46 -11.78 -11.04
C LEU A 100 -23.64 -11.09 -11.75
N ARG A 101 -24.65 -10.61 -11.01
CA ARG A 101 -25.80 -9.88 -11.56
C ARG A 101 -25.34 -8.68 -12.37
N GLU A 102 -24.51 -7.80 -11.80
CA GLU A 102 -24.06 -6.58 -12.49
C GLU A 102 -23.26 -6.90 -13.76
N HIS A 103 -22.50 -8.00 -13.75
CA HIS A 103 -21.73 -8.47 -14.91
C HIS A 103 -22.60 -9.09 -16.01
N VAL A 104 -23.66 -9.81 -15.61
CA VAL A 104 -24.45 -10.64 -16.52
C VAL A 104 -25.71 -9.93 -17.04
N GLU A 105 -26.29 -9.01 -16.26
CA GLU A 105 -27.53 -8.28 -16.55
C GLU A 105 -27.52 -7.59 -17.93
N PRO A 106 -26.44 -6.87 -18.34
CA PRO A 106 -26.41 -6.20 -19.64
C PRO A 106 -26.45 -7.18 -20.83
N ALA A 107 -25.97 -8.41 -20.63
CA ALA A 107 -25.99 -9.46 -21.64
C ALA A 107 -27.35 -10.16 -21.73
N ILE A 108 -28.02 -10.36 -20.59
CA ILE A 108 -29.34 -10.99 -20.52
C ILE A 108 -30.40 -10.05 -21.13
N GLN A 109 -30.38 -8.76 -20.78
CA GLN A 109 -31.33 -7.78 -21.31
C GLN A 109 -31.24 -7.63 -22.84
N LYS A 110 -30.05 -7.77 -23.43
CA LYS A 110 -29.87 -7.77 -24.90
C LYS A 110 -30.42 -9.03 -25.59
N SER A 111 -30.46 -10.16 -24.87
CA SER A 111 -30.94 -11.44 -25.41
C SER A 111 -32.47 -11.61 -25.31
N ARG A 112 -33.10 -10.96 -24.33
CA ARG A 112 -34.56 -10.94 -24.17
C ARG A 112 -35.15 -9.73 -24.88
N LYS A 113 -35.53 -9.90 -26.15
CA LYS A 113 -36.54 -9.02 -26.76
C LYS A 113 -37.87 -9.29 -26.05
N VAL A 114 -38.37 -8.30 -25.31
CA VAL A 114 -39.75 -8.13 -24.84
C VAL A 114 -40.35 -9.35 -24.13
N GLU A 115 -40.35 -9.32 -22.79
CA GLU A 115 -41.53 -9.66 -21.97
C GLU A 115 -41.25 -9.34 -20.51
N GLU A 116 -42.29 -8.82 -19.86
CA GLU A 116 -42.32 -8.19 -18.55
C GLU A 116 -41.88 -9.11 -17.41
N GLU A 117 -41.09 -8.55 -16.49
CA GLU A 117 -41.43 -8.29 -15.09
C GLU A 117 -40.14 -8.23 -14.29
N SER A 118 -39.88 -7.04 -13.74
CA SER A 118 -38.92 -6.79 -12.69
C SER A 118 -39.32 -7.57 -11.44
N GLY A 119 -38.92 -8.83 -11.38
CA GLY A 119 -38.93 -9.62 -10.16
C GLY A 119 -37.50 -9.95 -9.80
N ASP A 120 -37.14 -9.69 -8.54
CA ASP A 120 -35.89 -10.08 -7.89
C ASP A 120 -35.77 -11.62 -7.83
N LYS A 121 -35.70 -12.27 -8.99
CA LYS A 121 -35.52 -13.71 -9.12
C LYS A 121 -34.05 -14.01 -8.91
N ASP A 122 -33.75 -14.64 -7.78
CA ASP A 122 -32.50 -15.35 -7.59
C ASP A 122 -32.30 -16.35 -8.74
N TRP A 123 -31.27 -16.13 -9.56
CA TRP A 123 -30.96 -17.07 -10.63
C TRP A 123 -30.39 -18.36 -10.05
N LYS A 124 -30.61 -19.46 -10.77
CA LYS A 124 -29.95 -20.71 -10.47
C LYS A 124 -28.45 -20.54 -10.69
N ILE A 125 -27.66 -20.78 -9.63
CA ILE A 125 -26.21 -20.62 -9.64
C ILE A 125 -25.51 -21.27 -10.86
N PRO A 126 -25.85 -22.51 -11.29
CA PRO A 126 -25.20 -23.11 -12.47
C PRO A 126 -25.48 -22.36 -13.77
N GLU A 127 -26.69 -21.84 -13.96
CA GLU A 127 -27.06 -21.06 -15.15
C GLU A 127 -26.37 -19.70 -15.15
N LEU A 128 -26.27 -19.08 -13.97
CA LEU A 128 -25.56 -17.83 -13.77
C LEU A 128 -24.07 -17.98 -14.10
N LEU A 129 -23.41 -19.00 -13.56
CA LEU A 129 -21.98 -19.27 -13.84
C LEU A 129 -21.74 -19.52 -15.33
N LYS A 130 -22.62 -20.30 -15.98
CA LYS A 130 -22.53 -20.56 -17.43
C LYS A 130 -22.69 -19.28 -18.24
N THR A 131 -23.57 -18.39 -17.81
CA THR A 131 -23.80 -17.11 -18.49
C THR A 131 -22.64 -16.16 -18.25
N ALA A 132 -22.16 -16.05 -17.00
CA ALA A 132 -20.98 -15.27 -16.65
C ALA A 132 -19.74 -15.72 -17.43
N ALA A 133 -19.54 -17.03 -17.62
CA ALA A 133 -18.46 -17.54 -18.46
C ALA A 133 -18.61 -17.07 -19.90
N ARG A 134 -19.79 -17.22 -20.51
CA ARG A 134 -20.04 -16.74 -21.89
C ARG A 134 -19.82 -15.24 -22.06
N VAL A 135 -20.28 -14.45 -21.09
CA VAL A 135 -20.11 -12.99 -21.09
C VAL A 135 -18.62 -12.64 -21.00
N SER A 136 -17.90 -13.26 -20.06
CA SER A 136 -16.46 -13.06 -19.90
C SER A 136 -15.68 -13.42 -21.17
N TRP A 137 -16.07 -14.50 -21.86
CA TRP A 137 -15.49 -14.86 -23.17
C TRP A 137 -15.82 -13.87 -24.27
N ARG A 138 -17.08 -13.41 -24.35
CA ARG A 138 -17.54 -12.42 -25.34
C ARG A 138 -16.81 -11.09 -25.17
N ASP A 139 -16.63 -10.66 -23.91
CA ASP A 139 -16.08 -9.35 -23.56
C ASP A 139 -14.55 -9.38 -23.41
N ALA A 140 -13.95 -10.55 -23.66
CA ALA A 140 -12.51 -10.81 -23.52
C ALA A 140 -11.98 -10.41 -22.13
N THR A 141 -12.73 -10.72 -21.07
CA THR A 141 -12.33 -10.49 -19.69
C THR A 141 -11.10 -11.33 -19.35
N CYS A 142 -9.98 -10.66 -19.14
CA CYS A 142 -8.69 -11.31 -18.86
C CYS A 142 -8.49 -11.57 -17.36
N LEU A 143 -9.03 -10.70 -16.51
CA LEU A 143 -8.81 -10.68 -15.08
C LEU A 143 -10.12 -10.49 -14.35
N MET A 144 -10.30 -11.17 -13.22
CA MET A 144 -11.41 -11.00 -12.32
C MET A 144 -10.86 -10.63 -10.94
N PRO A 145 -10.63 -9.32 -10.67
CA PRO A 145 -10.27 -8.86 -9.34
C PRO A 145 -11.49 -8.90 -8.43
N VAL A 146 -11.34 -9.54 -7.28
CA VAL A 146 -12.33 -9.64 -6.22
C VAL A 146 -11.73 -9.06 -4.95
N ASP A 147 -12.19 -7.88 -4.59
CA ASP A 147 -11.77 -7.21 -3.37
C ASP A 147 -12.80 -7.40 -2.25
N GLU A 148 -12.37 -7.13 -1.01
CA GLU A 148 -13.25 -7.09 0.16
C GLU A 148 -13.91 -8.45 0.51
N PHE A 149 -13.15 -9.54 0.40
CA PHE A 149 -13.67 -10.88 0.69
C PHE A 149 -13.97 -11.16 2.18
N GLN A 150 -13.59 -10.23 3.06
CA GLN A 150 -13.85 -10.30 4.49
C GLN A 150 -15.35 -10.16 4.85
N TRP A 151 -16.18 -9.53 4.00
CA TRP A 151 -17.63 -9.41 4.25
C TRP A 151 -18.35 -10.76 4.16
N ILE A 152 -17.91 -11.64 3.26
CA ILE A 152 -18.42 -13.03 3.20
C ILE A 152 -17.89 -13.86 4.38
N ALA A 153 -16.84 -13.43 5.07
CA ALA A 153 -16.21 -14.18 6.17
C ALA A 153 -16.64 -13.71 7.57
N ALA A 154 -17.64 -12.83 7.68
CA ALA A 154 -18.03 -12.17 8.93
C ALA A 154 -18.61 -13.11 10.01
N SER A 155 -19.10 -14.31 9.65
CA SER A 155 -19.55 -15.33 10.61
C SER A 155 -18.74 -16.63 10.51
N SER A 156 -18.78 -17.43 11.57
CA SER A 156 -18.09 -18.73 11.66
C SER A 156 -18.49 -19.68 10.52
N GLU A 157 -19.77 -19.71 10.15
CA GLU A 157 -20.32 -20.48 9.01
C GLU A 157 -20.01 -19.85 7.65
N ALA A 158 -19.78 -18.53 7.60
CA ALA A 158 -19.58 -17.79 6.37
C ALA A 158 -18.19 -18.05 5.72
N ASN A 159 -17.24 -18.60 6.48
CA ASN A 159 -15.91 -18.98 5.98
C ASN A 159 -15.92 -20.12 4.94
N ALA A 160 -16.83 -21.10 5.08
CA ALA A 160 -17.03 -22.14 4.08
C ALA A 160 -17.69 -21.57 2.80
N ARG A 161 -18.55 -20.55 2.97
CA ARG A 161 -19.18 -19.85 1.85
C ARG A 161 -18.16 -19.05 1.06
N ALA A 162 -17.25 -18.34 1.73
CA ALA A 162 -16.14 -17.61 1.13
C ALA A 162 -15.33 -18.52 0.17
N SER A 163 -14.84 -19.66 0.66
CA SER A 163 -14.09 -20.62 -0.15
C SER A 163 -14.91 -21.13 -1.35
N THR A 164 -16.18 -21.44 -1.13
CA THR A 164 -17.10 -21.92 -2.18
C THR A 164 -17.34 -20.86 -3.25
N VAL A 165 -17.46 -19.59 -2.87
CA VAL A 165 -17.61 -18.47 -3.80
C VAL A 165 -16.34 -18.30 -4.63
N LEU A 166 -15.15 -18.32 -4.03
CA LEU A 166 -13.88 -18.24 -4.78
C LEU A 166 -13.73 -19.36 -5.80
N LEU A 167 -14.04 -20.61 -5.41
CA LEU A 167 -13.96 -21.76 -6.31
C LEU A 167 -14.96 -21.64 -7.47
N LYS A 168 -16.16 -21.12 -7.20
CA LYS A 168 -17.17 -20.86 -8.25
C LYS A 168 -16.71 -19.75 -9.19
N LEU A 169 -16.14 -18.67 -8.67
CA LEU A 169 -15.59 -17.58 -9.50
C LEU A 169 -14.39 -18.07 -10.34
N HIS A 170 -13.50 -18.87 -9.75
CA HIS A 170 -12.39 -19.52 -10.44
C HIS A 170 -12.87 -20.40 -11.60
N SER A 171 -14.04 -21.03 -11.47
CA SER A 171 -14.62 -21.87 -12.54
C SER A 171 -15.17 -21.10 -13.75
N ILE A 172 -15.25 -19.77 -13.70
CA ILE A 172 -15.76 -18.94 -14.81
C ILE A 172 -14.78 -18.90 -15.99
N GLY A 173 -13.48 -18.94 -15.71
CA GLY A 173 -12.41 -18.99 -16.72
C GLY A 173 -11.34 -17.90 -16.61
N PRO A 174 -11.69 -16.61 -16.44
CA PRO A 174 -10.70 -15.54 -16.30
C PRO A 174 -9.77 -15.71 -15.10
N LEU A 175 -8.60 -15.05 -15.13
CA LEU A 175 -7.65 -15.11 -14.02
C LEU A 175 -8.27 -14.47 -12.77
N LEU A 176 -8.52 -15.27 -11.74
CA LEU A 176 -9.05 -14.81 -10.46
C LEU A 176 -7.91 -14.16 -9.64
N LEU A 177 -8.06 -12.89 -9.30
CA LEU A 177 -7.21 -12.19 -8.34
C LEU A 177 -8.07 -11.82 -7.14
N PHE A 178 -7.68 -12.22 -5.93
CA PHE A 178 -8.42 -11.87 -4.73
C PHE A 178 -7.50 -11.42 -3.61
N CYS A 179 -7.97 -10.45 -2.83
CA CYS A 179 -7.28 -9.95 -1.65
C CYS A 179 -7.79 -10.69 -0.41
N ALA A 180 -6.87 -11.26 0.38
CA ALA A 180 -7.19 -11.96 1.61
C ALA A 180 -6.29 -11.50 2.75
N ASN A 181 -6.88 -11.27 3.92
CA ASN A 181 -6.12 -11.12 5.16
C ASN A 181 -5.59 -12.49 5.63
N PHE A 182 -4.62 -12.50 6.55
CA PHE A 182 -4.00 -13.74 7.01
C PHE A 182 -4.99 -14.66 7.73
N SER A 183 -6.02 -14.12 8.38
CA SER A 183 -7.07 -14.93 9.02
C SER A 183 -7.90 -15.73 8.00
N LEU A 184 -8.21 -15.15 6.83
CA LEU A 184 -8.85 -15.86 5.73
C LEU A 184 -7.91 -16.90 5.12
N VAL A 185 -6.65 -16.56 4.91
CA VAL A 185 -5.66 -17.50 4.35
C VAL A 185 -5.52 -18.76 5.22
N ARG A 186 -5.38 -18.61 6.55
CA ARG A 186 -5.31 -19.76 7.47
C ARG A 186 -6.52 -20.68 7.38
N LYS A 187 -7.70 -20.11 7.12
CA LYS A 187 -8.92 -20.90 6.90
C LYS A 187 -8.86 -21.66 5.57
N LEU A 188 -8.35 -21.02 4.52
CA LEU A 188 -8.14 -21.65 3.21
C LEU A 188 -7.09 -22.77 3.28
N GLU A 189 -6.06 -22.65 4.12
CA GLU A 189 -5.04 -23.71 4.31
C GLU A 189 -5.58 -25.00 4.93
N ARG A 190 -6.69 -24.93 5.68
CA ARG A 190 -7.34 -26.10 6.29
C ARG A 190 -8.20 -26.89 5.29
N ARG A 191 -8.35 -26.40 4.05
CA ARG A 191 -9.16 -27.04 2.99
C ARG A 191 -8.42 -28.23 2.36
N PRO A 192 -9.15 -29.10 1.63
CA PRO A 192 -8.53 -30.18 0.87
C PRO A 192 -7.40 -29.68 -0.05
N PRO A 193 -6.37 -30.51 -0.32
CA PRO A 193 -5.22 -30.11 -1.13
C PRO A 193 -5.59 -29.54 -2.51
N GLU A 194 -6.64 -30.06 -3.15
CA GLU A 194 -7.11 -29.59 -4.46
C GLU A 194 -7.60 -28.14 -4.43
N ASP A 195 -8.34 -27.75 -3.39
CA ASP A 195 -8.83 -26.37 -3.22
C ASP A 195 -7.67 -25.43 -2.91
N ARG A 196 -6.70 -25.89 -2.11
CA ARG A 196 -5.50 -25.12 -1.76
C ARG A 196 -4.64 -24.86 -2.97
N ASP A 197 -4.43 -25.86 -3.83
CA ASP A 197 -3.64 -25.71 -5.05
C ASP A 197 -4.29 -24.71 -6.02
N ARG A 198 -5.61 -24.71 -6.12
CA ARG A 198 -6.35 -23.75 -6.97
C ARG A 198 -6.31 -22.31 -6.46
N LEU A 199 -6.35 -22.10 -5.14
CA LEU A 199 -6.51 -20.76 -4.54
C LEU A 199 -5.21 -20.18 -3.97
N LEU A 200 -4.30 -21.00 -3.48
CA LEU A 200 -3.11 -20.60 -2.71
C LEU A 200 -1.78 -21.01 -3.35
N SER A 201 -1.76 -21.50 -4.59
CA SER A 201 -0.52 -21.94 -5.26
C SER A 201 0.44 -20.79 -5.59
N ARG A 202 -0.07 -19.58 -5.83
CA ARG A 202 0.73 -18.41 -6.24
C ARG A 202 0.40 -17.16 -5.42
N PRO A 203 0.65 -17.16 -4.10
CA PRO A 203 0.33 -16.02 -3.25
C PRO A 203 1.31 -14.86 -3.49
N ILE A 204 0.79 -13.65 -3.61
CA ILE A 204 1.58 -12.42 -3.50
C ILE A 204 1.44 -11.93 -2.06
N ILE A 205 2.53 -12.02 -1.30
CA ILE A 205 2.52 -11.69 0.13
C ILE A 205 2.87 -10.21 0.29
N LEU A 206 1.96 -9.44 0.88
CA LEU A 206 2.19 -8.05 1.25
C LEU A 206 2.55 -8.00 2.74
N LEU A 207 3.79 -7.60 3.03
CA LEU A 207 4.29 -7.41 4.40
C LEU A 207 4.35 -5.91 4.75
N PRO A 208 4.32 -5.57 6.06
CA PRO A 208 4.60 -4.22 6.50
C PRO A 208 6.02 -3.78 6.09
N LEU A 209 6.18 -2.49 5.81
CA LEU A 209 7.48 -1.93 5.45
C LEU A 209 8.41 -1.96 6.66
N ALA A 210 9.67 -2.37 6.45
CA ALA A 210 10.67 -2.35 7.50
C ALA A 210 11.12 -0.91 7.79
N ALA A 211 11.56 -0.63 9.02
CA ALA A 211 12.00 0.71 9.42
C ALA A 211 13.24 1.20 8.65
N ASP A 212 14.08 0.28 8.19
CA ASP A 212 15.31 0.49 7.42
C ASP A 212 15.10 0.46 5.90
N ASP A 213 13.89 0.18 5.44
CA ASP A 213 13.56 0.13 4.02
C ASP A 213 13.56 1.55 3.41
N PRO A 214 14.26 1.81 2.27
CA PRO A 214 14.15 3.08 1.57
C PRO A 214 12.71 3.45 1.20
N ASP A 215 11.85 2.46 0.91
CA ASP A 215 10.44 2.67 0.59
C ASP A 215 9.65 3.21 1.80
N TRP A 216 10.08 2.89 3.03
CA TRP A 216 9.52 3.47 4.25
C TRP A 216 9.77 4.98 4.32
N THR A 217 11.00 5.40 4.06
CA THR A 217 11.36 6.82 4.05
C THR A 217 10.68 7.56 2.90
N ALA A 218 10.58 6.94 1.72
CA ALA A 218 9.85 7.50 0.59
C ALA A 218 8.35 7.68 0.92
N TYR A 219 7.74 6.69 1.57
CA TYR A 219 6.34 6.75 1.99
C TYR A 219 6.09 7.88 3.01
N LEU A 220 6.95 8.02 4.03
CA LEU A 220 6.83 9.10 5.00
C LEU A 220 7.04 10.50 4.38
N ASN A 221 7.94 10.63 3.41
CA ASN A 221 8.10 11.85 2.63
C ASN A 221 6.82 12.19 1.85
N ALA A 222 6.22 11.19 1.20
CA ALA A 222 4.96 11.37 0.48
C ALA A 222 3.83 11.78 1.44
N ALA A 223 3.73 11.16 2.62
CA ALA A 223 2.75 11.54 3.64
C ALA A 223 2.96 12.99 4.12
N ARG A 224 4.21 13.40 4.39
CA ARG A 224 4.55 14.77 4.79
C ARG A 224 4.21 15.80 3.71
N SER A 225 4.38 15.43 2.44
CA SER A 225 4.14 16.33 1.30
C SER A 225 2.67 16.76 1.16
N VAL A 226 1.74 16.04 1.79
CA VAL A 226 0.31 16.37 1.76
C VAL A 226 0.02 17.70 2.47
N GLU A 227 0.66 17.95 3.62
CA GLU A 227 0.47 19.18 4.39
C GLU A 227 1.79 19.61 5.08
N PRO A 228 2.76 20.16 4.33
CA PRO A 228 4.10 20.46 4.85
C PRO A 228 4.12 21.55 5.92
N ASP A 229 3.07 22.37 6.00
CA ASP A 229 2.93 23.44 6.99
C ASP A 229 2.48 22.91 8.36
N VAL A 230 1.72 21.82 8.38
CA VAL A 230 1.25 21.17 9.62
C VAL A 230 2.18 20.04 10.05
N LEU A 231 2.62 19.20 9.11
CA LEU A 231 3.42 18.01 9.38
C LEU A 231 4.91 18.36 9.47
N LYS A 232 5.43 18.46 10.71
CA LYS A 232 6.79 18.90 11.04
C LYS A 232 7.64 17.76 11.63
N PHE A 233 7.64 16.59 11.01
CA PHE A 233 8.55 15.49 11.35
C PHE A 233 9.59 15.26 10.26
N ASP A 234 10.73 14.68 10.64
CA ASP A 234 11.80 14.26 9.72
C ASP A 234 11.66 12.76 9.40
N PRO A 235 11.34 12.39 8.14
CA PRO A 235 11.23 10.99 7.73
C PRO A 235 12.46 10.13 8.02
N VAL A 236 13.66 10.70 8.05
CA VAL A 236 14.92 9.95 8.27
C VAL A 236 15.17 9.75 9.76
N VAL A 237 15.05 10.81 10.56
CA VAL A 237 15.34 10.78 12.00
C VAL A 237 14.18 10.16 12.79
N ASP A 238 12.96 10.56 12.47
CA ASP A 238 11.76 10.17 13.20
C ASP A 238 11.10 8.92 12.62
N GLY A 239 11.50 8.49 11.43
CA GLY A 239 10.92 7.34 10.74
C GLY A 239 10.93 6.06 11.57
N LYS A 240 11.97 5.84 12.38
CA LYS A 240 12.03 4.71 13.30
C LYS A 240 10.98 4.79 14.41
N LYS A 241 10.77 5.96 15.01
CA LYS A 241 9.75 6.15 16.06
C LYS A 241 8.34 5.97 15.50
N ILE A 242 8.09 6.51 14.31
CA ILE A 242 6.81 6.34 13.62
C ILE A 242 6.58 4.86 13.29
N HIS A 243 7.63 4.13 12.90
CA HIS A 243 7.56 2.69 12.72
C HIS A 243 7.21 1.98 14.03
N ASP A 244 7.82 2.33 15.16
CA ASP A 244 7.51 1.72 16.47
C ASP A 244 6.03 1.93 16.86
N TYR A 245 5.41 3.05 16.47
CA TYR A 245 3.99 3.32 16.73
C TYR A 245 3.02 2.62 15.78
N THR A 246 3.48 2.13 14.63
CA THR A 246 2.61 1.69 13.52
C THR A 246 2.95 0.32 12.94
N PHE A 247 4.11 -0.22 13.31
CA PHE A 247 4.72 -1.43 12.74
C PHE A 247 4.91 -1.36 11.21
N GLY A 248 5.08 -0.15 10.64
CA GLY A 248 5.23 0.02 9.19
C GLY A 248 3.95 -0.25 8.38
N ILE A 249 2.79 -0.37 9.04
CA ILE A 249 1.50 -0.60 8.38
C ILE A 249 0.93 0.74 7.91
N LYS A 250 0.89 0.95 6.59
CA LYS A 250 0.47 2.21 5.95
C LYS A 250 -0.85 2.78 6.49
N ARG A 251 -1.89 1.95 6.64
CA ARG A 251 -3.18 2.38 7.20
C ARG A 251 -3.04 2.98 8.60
N LYS A 252 -2.30 2.30 9.48
CA LYS A 252 -2.04 2.73 10.85
C LYS A 252 -1.23 4.03 10.91
N VAL A 253 -0.35 4.28 9.94
CA VAL A 253 0.39 5.55 9.82
C VAL A 253 -0.56 6.71 9.51
N VAL A 254 -1.45 6.53 8.52
CA VAL A 254 -2.43 7.56 8.16
C VAL A 254 -3.35 7.85 9.35
N ASP A 255 -3.89 6.82 10.00
CA ASP A 255 -4.79 6.99 11.15
C ASP A 255 -4.09 7.67 12.34
N LEU A 256 -2.80 7.41 12.54
CA LEU A 256 -1.99 8.05 13.59
C LEU A 256 -1.82 9.55 13.29
N ILE A 257 -1.45 9.89 12.04
CA ILE A 257 -1.29 11.27 11.60
C ILE A 257 -2.63 12.02 11.69
N GLU A 258 -3.71 11.42 11.22
CA GLU A 258 -5.04 12.02 11.27
C GLU A 258 -5.48 12.30 12.71
N THR A 259 -5.26 11.33 13.61
CA THR A 259 -5.56 11.48 15.03
C THR A 259 -4.71 12.59 15.65
N ALA A 260 -3.42 12.67 15.32
CA ALA A 260 -2.52 13.72 15.81
C ALA A 260 -2.97 15.10 15.33
N VAL A 261 -3.27 15.26 14.03
CA VAL A 261 -3.76 16.53 13.47
C VAL A 261 -5.07 16.94 14.13
N ARG A 262 -6.01 16.00 14.32
CA ARG A 262 -7.29 16.28 14.99
C ARG A 262 -7.10 16.77 16.42
N MET A 263 -6.25 16.10 17.19
CA MET A 263 -5.93 16.48 18.58
C MET A 263 -5.17 17.80 18.67
N ALA A 264 -4.29 18.08 17.72
CA ALA A 264 -3.53 19.32 17.68
C ALA A 264 -4.47 20.49 17.34
N ARG A 265 -5.33 20.32 16.31
CA ARG A 265 -6.33 21.33 15.90
C ARG A 265 -7.41 21.60 16.95
N SER A 266 -7.77 20.63 17.78
CA SER A 266 -8.70 20.88 18.89
C SER A 266 -8.11 21.77 19.99
N ARG A 267 -6.78 21.93 20.03
CA ARG A 267 -6.07 22.80 20.99
C ARG A 267 -5.76 24.18 20.40
N SER A 268 -5.41 24.25 19.11
CA SER A 268 -5.07 25.50 18.42
C SER A 268 -5.37 25.40 16.92
N ALA A 269 -5.82 26.50 16.32
CA ALA A 269 -6.04 26.57 14.87
C ALA A 269 -4.74 26.51 14.05
N GLU A 270 -3.61 26.97 14.61
CA GLU A 270 -2.27 26.96 13.99
C GLU A 270 -1.44 25.74 14.40
N ALA A 271 -2.11 24.62 14.65
CA ALA A 271 -1.45 23.45 15.21
C ALA A 271 -0.44 22.82 14.24
N THR A 272 0.74 22.51 14.78
CA THR A 272 1.76 21.70 14.09
C THR A 272 1.79 20.30 14.70
N VAL A 273 2.17 19.32 13.90
CA VAL A 273 2.27 17.91 14.28
C VAL A 273 3.70 17.46 14.07
N GLY A 274 4.44 17.36 15.17
CA GLY A 274 5.75 16.71 15.23
C GLY A 274 5.64 15.34 15.90
N VAL A 275 6.78 14.82 16.34
CA VAL A 275 6.89 13.51 17.00
C VAL A 275 6.10 13.46 18.32
N ASP A 276 6.06 14.56 19.06
CA ASP A 276 5.40 14.61 20.36
C ASP A 276 3.87 14.53 20.21
N GLU A 277 3.31 15.21 19.21
CA GLU A 277 1.89 15.10 18.87
C GLU A 277 1.55 13.69 18.36
N LEU A 278 2.43 13.06 17.59
CA LEU A 278 2.27 11.67 17.17
C LEU A 278 2.29 10.71 18.35
N LEU A 279 3.19 10.91 19.32
CA LEU A 279 3.21 10.12 20.56
C LEU A 279 1.93 10.34 21.39
N ALA A 280 1.45 11.59 21.49
CA ALA A 280 0.19 11.90 22.16
C ALA A 280 -1.00 11.21 21.47
N ALA A 281 -1.01 11.17 20.13
CA ALA A 281 -2.02 10.45 19.35
C ALA A 281 -1.95 8.94 19.57
N TYR A 282 -0.76 8.35 19.57
CA TYR A 282 -0.56 6.93 19.87
C TYR A 282 -1.08 6.56 21.27
N ARG A 283 -0.89 7.45 22.25
CA ARG A 283 -1.39 7.27 23.62
C ARG A 283 -2.90 7.49 23.76
N SER A 284 -3.53 8.18 22.81
CA SER A 284 -4.95 8.52 22.87
C SER A 284 -5.85 7.28 22.82
N ALA A 285 -7.05 7.42 23.38
CA ALA A 285 -8.10 6.40 23.25
C ALA A 285 -8.55 6.19 21.80
N ALA A 286 -8.47 7.24 20.96
CA ALA A 286 -8.84 7.16 19.56
C ALA A 286 -7.95 6.19 18.76
N TYR A 287 -6.71 5.98 19.20
CA TYR A 287 -5.77 5.06 18.56
C TYR A 287 -5.62 3.71 19.28
N ALA A 288 -6.38 3.46 20.35
CA ALA A 288 -6.20 2.29 21.22
C ALA A 288 -6.33 0.93 20.49
N MET A 289 -7.24 0.85 19.51
CA MET A 289 -7.41 -0.36 18.70
C MET A 289 -6.15 -0.68 17.90
N HIS A 290 -5.63 0.28 17.14
CA HIS A 290 -4.41 0.09 16.35
C HIS A 290 -3.19 -0.15 17.22
N ARG A 291 -3.09 0.54 18.36
CA ARG A 291 -2.05 0.34 19.36
C ARG A 291 -2.00 -1.10 19.85
N THR A 292 -3.15 -1.68 20.20
CA THR A 292 -3.24 -3.07 20.68
C THR A 292 -2.66 -4.06 19.65
N ASP A 293 -2.99 -3.87 18.37
CA ASP A 293 -2.44 -4.69 17.29
C ASP A 293 -0.94 -4.46 17.07
N VAL A 294 -0.45 -3.22 17.17
CA VAL A 294 0.99 -2.90 17.03
C VAL A 294 1.79 -3.53 18.16
N GLU A 295 1.31 -3.41 19.39
CA GLU A 295 1.96 -4.03 20.56
C GLU A 295 2.00 -5.55 20.44
N ALA A 296 0.93 -6.17 19.95
CA ALA A 296 0.92 -7.62 19.69
C ALA A 296 1.98 -8.03 18.65
N LEU A 297 2.11 -7.27 17.56
CA LEU A 297 3.13 -7.50 16.52
C LEU A 297 4.56 -7.31 17.04
N LEU A 298 4.79 -6.27 17.85
CA LEU A 298 6.08 -6.02 18.49
C LEU A 298 6.45 -7.15 19.45
N ARG A 299 5.52 -7.57 20.32
CA ARG A 299 5.73 -8.71 21.24
C ARG A 299 6.05 -9.99 20.47
N GLN A 300 5.33 -10.28 19.39
CA GLN A 300 5.60 -11.43 18.54
C GLN A 300 7.02 -11.40 17.95
N GLY A 301 7.49 -10.23 17.50
CA GLY A 301 8.86 -10.05 16.99
C GLY A 301 9.94 -10.36 18.04
N ILE A 302 9.63 -10.19 19.33
CA ILE A 302 10.54 -10.43 20.45
C ILE A 302 10.50 -11.90 20.90
N THR A 303 9.31 -12.42 21.17
CA THR A 303 9.13 -13.75 21.78
C THR A 303 9.22 -14.87 20.76
N GLY A 304 9.04 -14.57 19.47
CA GLY A 304 8.90 -15.57 18.41
C GLY A 304 7.60 -16.36 18.48
N THR A 305 6.75 -16.09 19.48
CA THR A 305 5.46 -16.73 19.70
C THR A 305 4.35 -15.72 19.53
N SER A 306 3.35 -16.03 18.73
CA SER A 306 2.20 -15.15 18.57
C SER A 306 1.04 -15.58 19.46
N GLU A 307 0.46 -14.62 20.17
CA GLU A 307 -0.82 -14.77 20.88
C GLU A 307 -2.01 -14.71 19.90
N ARG A 308 -1.81 -14.12 18.71
CA ARG A 308 -2.85 -13.81 17.73
C ARG A 308 -2.51 -14.38 16.36
N GLU A 309 -3.17 -15.48 16.00
CA GLU A 309 -2.95 -16.16 14.72
C GLU A 309 -3.23 -15.27 13.49
N ASP A 310 -4.13 -14.30 13.60
CA ASP A 310 -4.52 -13.41 12.50
C ASP A 310 -3.44 -12.40 12.11
N LEU A 311 -2.46 -12.15 12.98
CA LEU A 311 -1.34 -11.23 12.75
C LEU A 311 -0.09 -11.94 12.20
N VAL A 312 -0.10 -13.27 12.16
CA VAL A 312 1.03 -14.08 11.71
C VAL A 312 0.84 -14.45 10.24
N CYS A 313 1.86 -14.19 9.42
CA CYS A 313 1.87 -14.68 8.04
C CYS A 313 1.84 -16.23 8.04
N PRO A 314 0.91 -16.88 7.31
CA PRO A 314 0.84 -18.34 7.25
C PRO A 314 1.88 -18.96 6.29
N PHE A 315 2.38 -18.19 5.34
CA PHE A 315 3.28 -18.68 4.29
C PHE A 315 4.77 -18.69 4.67
N THR A 316 5.14 -18.15 5.84
CA THR A 316 6.55 -17.94 6.24
C THR A 316 7.30 -19.20 6.69
N SER A 317 6.71 -20.40 6.60
CA SER A 317 7.40 -21.67 6.91
C SER A 317 8.60 -21.95 5.97
N THR A 318 8.69 -21.30 4.82
CA THR A 318 9.75 -21.55 3.81
C THR A 318 10.76 -20.42 3.65
N ALA A 319 10.60 -19.29 4.34
CA ALA A 319 11.55 -18.18 4.26
C ALA A 319 12.21 -17.97 5.63
N THR A 320 13.28 -18.71 5.86
CA THR A 320 14.30 -18.41 6.88
C THR A 320 15.14 -17.19 6.51
N ASP A 321 14.62 -16.32 5.64
CA ASP A 321 15.28 -15.13 5.14
C ASP A 321 14.36 -13.91 5.36
N ALA A 322 14.86 -13.00 6.20
CA ALA A 322 14.42 -11.60 6.31
C ALA A 322 12.98 -11.32 6.78
N SER A 323 12.50 -11.99 7.83
CA SER A 323 11.62 -11.26 8.76
C SER A 323 12.48 -10.19 9.45
N ASN A 324 11.93 -8.99 9.67
CA ASN A 324 12.55 -7.75 10.20
C ASN A 324 13.16 -7.85 11.63
N VAL A 325 13.70 -9.01 12.00
CA VAL A 325 14.01 -9.45 13.37
C VAL A 325 15.41 -9.03 13.84
N LYS A 326 16.28 -8.46 12.99
CA LYS A 326 17.62 -8.04 13.44
C LYS A 326 17.67 -6.70 14.19
N ALA A 327 16.57 -5.95 14.27
CA ALA A 327 16.52 -4.65 14.96
C ALA A 327 15.67 -4.63 16.25
N VAL A 328 15.25 -5.79 16.75
CA VAL A 328 14.30 -5.88 17.86
C VAL A 328 14.96 -5.64 19.23
N SER A 329 16.24 -5.99 19.44
CA SER A 329 16.89 -5.79 20.75
C SER A 329 17.04 -4.32 21.17
N ALA A 330 17.32 -3.42 20.22
CA ALA A 330 17.41 -1.98 20.49
C ALA A 330 16.04 -1.28 20.57
N ALA A 331 14.98 -1.92 20.07
CA ALA A 331 13.61 -1.44 20.21
C ALA A 331 13.03 -1.80 21.59
N VAL A 332 13.41 -2.96 22.14
CA VAL A 332 13.04 -3.42 23.51
C VAL A 332 13.53 -2.44 24.58
N GLU A 333 14.83 -2.14 24.64
CA GLU A 333 15.37 -1.23 25.66
C GLU A 333 14.75 0.17 25.62
N ARG A 334 14.31 0.62 24.43
CA ARG A 334 13.68 1.94 24.27
C ARG A 334 12.20 1.92 24.58
N PHE A 335 11.50 0.83 24.23
CA PHE A 335 10.09 0.66 24.52
C PHE A 335 9.86 0.45 26.02
N GLU A 336 10.62 -0.44 26.66
CA GLU A 336 10.57 -0.65 28.11
C GLU A 336 10.86 0.65 28.84
N LYS A 337 11.89 1.38 28.42
CA LYS A 337 12.20 2.71 28.96
C LYS A 337 11.06 3.71 28.77
N HIS A 338 10.37 3.72 27.62
CA HIS A 338 9.24 4.61 27.39
C HIS A 338 7.97 4.22 28.16
N THR A 339 7.73 2.92 28.34
CA THR A 339 6.63 2.41 29.17
C THR A 339 6.90 2.71 30.65
N GLU A 340 8.13 2.51 31.12
CA GLU A 340 8.58 2.87 32.46
C GLU A 340 8.50 4.38 32.70
N GLU A 341 8.98 5.21 31.77
CA GLU A 341 8.87 6.67 31.84
C GLU A 341 7.39 7.14 31.88
N ALA A 342 6.49 6.45 31.18
CA ALA A 342 5.06 6.77 31.17
C ALA A 342 4.38 6.38 32.49
N ILE A 343 4.69 5.20 33.05
CA ILE A 343 4.20 4.77 34.37
C ILE A 343 4.75 5.69 35.46
N LEU A 344 6.03 6.07 35.37
CA LEU A 344 6.68 7.01 36.27
C LEU A 344 6.01 8.39 36.19
N ALA A 345 5.70 8.87 34.98
CA ALA A 345 5.04 10.16 34.77
C ALA A 345 3.61 10.20 35.33
N ASP A 346 2.87 9.11 35.22
CA ASP A 346 1.49 8.99 35.73
C ASP A 346 1.46 8.79 37.26
N ALA A 347 2.52 8.20 37.82
CA ALA A 347 2.69 8.00 39.26
C ALA A 347 3.27 9.21 40.01
N MET A 348 3.81 10.21 39.31
CA MET A 348 4.49 11.36 39.93
C MET A 348 3.50 12.39 40.50
N LEU A 349 3.71 12.78 41.76
CA LEU A 349 3.01 13.93 42.36
C LEU A 349 3.51 15.26 41.74
N PRO A 350 2.72 16.35 41.76
CA PRO A 350 3.10 17.62 41.12
C PRO A 350 4.45 18.20 41.59
N SER A 351 4.82 17.97 42.85
CA SER A 351 6.12 18.34 43.42
C SER A 351 7.28 17.48 42.89
N GLU A 352 7.03 16.20 42.62
CA GLU A 352 8.00 15.24 42.12
C GLU A 352 8.21 15.43 40.61
N ALA A 353 7.15 15.73 39.85
CA ALA A 353 7.24 16.08 38.44
C ALA A 353 8.09 17.35 38.20
N ALA A 354 7.99 18.34 39.10
CA ALA A 354 8.82 19.55 39.04
C ALA A 354 10.31 19.28 39.35
N ALA A 355 10.60 18.36 40.27
CA ALA A 355 11.96 17.91 40.59
C ALA A 355 12.57 17.06 39.47
N HIS A 356 11.78 16.14 38.89
CA HIS A 356 12.18 15.31 37.78
C HIS A 356 12.58 16.16 36.56
N ARG A 357 11.77 17.17 36.20
CA ARG A 357 12.09 18.13 35.12
C ARG A 357 13.42 18.85 35.33
N LYS A 358 13.77 19.21 36.57
CA LYS A 358 15.07 19.84 36.88
C LYS A 358 16.23 18.86 36.63
N ILE A 359 16.11 17.62 37.09
CA ILE A 359 17.15 16.59 36.91
C ILE A 359 17.34 16.26 35.42
N THR A 360 16.25 16.13 34.65
CA THR A 360 16.32 15.86 33.20
C THR A 360 16.95 17.02 32.43
N SER A 361 16.72 18.27 32.88
CA SER A 361 17.34 19.45 32.26
C SER A 361 18.85 19.57 32.54
N GLU A 362 19.33 19.04 33.68
CA GLU A 362 20.73 19.07 34.07
C GLU A 362 21.58 17.94 33.44
N THR A 363 20.92 16.85 33.01
CA THR A 363 21.57 15.69 32.37
C THR A 363 21.64 15.76 30.85
N ALA A 364 21.07 16.79 30.22
CA ALA A 364 21.30 17.05 28.80
C ALA A 364 22.81 17.29 28.55
N PRO A 365 23.45 16.56 27.62
CA PRO A 365 24.87 16.74 27.38
C PRO A 365 25.10 18.19 26.92
N LYS A 366 25.87 18.96 27.72
CA LYS A 366 26.36 20.27 27.31
C LYS A 366 27.14 20.06 26.01
N THR A 367 26.58 20.49 24.89
CA THR A 367 27.30 20.60 23.62
C THR A 367 28.49 21.50 23.88
N GLN A 368 29.67 20.89 24.06
CA GLN A 368 30.91 21.65 24.11
C GLN A 368 31.07 22.32 22.75
N ALA A 369 30.97 23.65 22.73
CA ALA A 369 31.31 24.43 21.56
C ALA A 369 32.71 24.02 21.10
N GLY A 370 32.80 23.45 19.90
CA GLY A 370 34.05 22.93 19.34
C GLY A 370 35.12 24.02 19.37
N LYS A 371 36.17 23.81 20.15
CA LYS A 371 37.31 24.72 20.23
C LYS A 371 38.11 24.57 18.94
N VAL A 372 37.92 25.50 17.99
CA VAL A 372 38.72 25.56 16.77
C VAL A 372 40.18 25.81 17.16
N LEU A 373 41.00 24.77 17.10
CA LEU A 373 42.45 24.88 17.27
C LEU A 373 43.03 25.42 15.97
N ARG A 374 43.58 26.65 16.02
CA ARG A 374 44.41 27.17 14.93
C ARG A 374 45.68 26.33 14.81
N PHE A 375 45.84 25.63 13.70
CA PHE A 375 47.10 25.01 13.32
C PHE A 375 48.17 26.11 13.19
N LYS A 376 49.24 26.01 13.99
CA LYS A 376 50.46 26.78 13.73
C LYS A 376 51.14 26.13 12.53
N ASN A 377 51.17 26.83 11.39
CA ASN A 377 52.00 26.47 10.24
C ASN A 377 53.47 26.50 10.65
N ARG A 378 54.01 25.36 11.09
CA ARG A 378 55.44 25.13 11.18
C ARG A 378 55.93 24.66 9.81
N LYS A 379 56.94 25.34 9.25
CA LYS A 379 57.59 24.86 8.02
C LYS A 379 58.20 23.50 8.29
N VAL A 380 57.73 22.49 7.56
CA VAL A 380 58.26 21.13 7.55
C VAL A 380 59.74 21.19 7.14
N THR A 381 60.64 20.68 7.98
CA THR A 381 62.06 20.59 7.65
C THR A 381 62.35 19.28 6.91
N LYS A 382 63.48 19.23 6.20
CA LYS A 382 63.90 18.04 5.44
C LYS A 382 64.03 16.78 6.32
N GLU A 383 64.30 16.96 7.61
CA GLU A 383 64.38 15.90 8.61
C GLU A 383 63.00 15.27 8.92
N ASP A 384 61.94 16.08 8.96
CA ASP A 384 60.56 15.59 9.18
C ASP A 384 60.08 14.72 8.00
N LEU A 385 60.52 15.03 6.77
CA LEU A 385 60.20 14.23 5.57
C LEU A 385 60.95 12.90 5.54
N LEU A 386 62.20 12.87 6.02
CA LEU A 386 62.99 11.64 6.11
C LEU A 386 62.47 10.72 7.23
N ALA A 387 61.99 11.29 8.34
CA ALA A 387 61.35 10.53 9.41
C ALA A 387 60.02 9.90 8.96
N GLY A 388 59.24 10.60 8.12
CA GLY A 388 58.01 10.06 7.53
C GLY A 388 58.24 8.93 6.54
N ALA A 389 59.30 9.01 5.72
CA ALA A 389 59.67 7.95 4.78
C ALA A 389 60.14 6.68 5.50
N ALA A 390 60.96 6.82 6.54
CA ALA A 390 61.41 5.68 7.35
C ALA A 390 60.28 4.97 8.10
N ALA A 391 59.19 5.70 8.42
CA ALA A 391 58.00 5.11 9.05
C ALA A 391 57.10 4.36 8.05
N LEU A 392 57.18 4.66 6.75
CA LEU A 392 56.47 3.95 5.68
C LEU A 392 57.20 2.66 5.28
N ASP A 393 58.53 2.67 5.27
CA ASP A 393 59.35 1.49 4.95
C ASP A 393 59.37 0.42 6.07
N ALA A 394 58.87 0.75 7.27
CA ALA A 394 58.76 -0.17 8.40
C ALA A 394 57.43 -0.96 8.44
N VAL A 395 56.56 -0.78 7.44
CA VAL A 395 55.21 -1.38 7.39
C VAL A 395 55.04 -2.37 6.23
N GLU A 396 56.12 -2.74 5.52
CA GLU A 396 56.13 -3.91 4.61
C GLU A 396 56.62 -5.19 5.29
#